data_AF-A0A6B1F2C6-F1
#
_entry.id   AF-A0A6B1F2C6-F1
#
_cell.length_a   1.000
_cell.length_b   1.000
_cell.length_c   1.000
_cell.angle_alpha   90.00
_cell.angle_beta   90.00
_cell.angle_gamma   90.00
#
_symmetry.space_group_name_H-M   'P 1'
#
loop_
_entity.id
_entity.type
_entity.pdbx_description
1 polymer ?
#
loop_
_entity_poly.entity_id
_entity_poly.type
_entity_poly.pdbx_seq_one_letter_code
_entity_poly.pdbx_strand_id
1 'polypeptide(L)'
;MMNTVGETEIGTQERVVTFFQKVLGYSYLGNWHARQDNSNVEKDLLTNWLSGNGYDDEIITKMLYELEKASALGSNKPLVAANRAVYEQLHYGVNVQPNTGEHRITVKLIDWEHPFNDDFGIAEEVTLKGEYTKRPDVVLYINGIAIGVLELKRSTVSVSEGIRQNLTNQREDFIERFFATVQLVMAGNETQGLRYSTIKTPEKYWLRWKETDAHPDAGNNLLLRELSQICNKIRLLDFLHNFIVFDGSIKKICRRSLTTLTTFPKIVDWQQPSQ
;
A
#
# COMPACT_ATOMS: atom_id res chain seq x y z
N MET A 1 -7.73 24.68 -27.71
CA MET A 1 -8.52 23.43 -27.60
C MET A 1 -8.13 22.76 -26.30
N MET A 2 -8.99 22.83 -25.28
CA MET A 2 -8.79 22.14 -24.01
C MET A 2 -8.88 20.63 -24.26
N ASN A 3 -7.91 19.90 -23.71
CA ASN A 3 -7.65 18.50 -24.01
C ASN A 3 -8.61 17.63 -23.19
N THR A 4 -9.81 17.38 -23.73
CA THR A 4 -10.90 16.59 -23.13
C THR A 4 -10.46 15.21 -22.65
N VAL A 5 -9.33 14.73 -23.19
CA VAL A 5 -8.66 13.49 -22.81
C VAL A 5 -8.20 13.50 -21.35
N GLY A 6 -7.52 14.57 -20.91
CA GLY A 6 -6.98 14.67 -19.54
C GLY A 6 -8.06 14.87 -18.48
N GLU A 7 -9.13 15.59 -18.82
CA GLU A 7 -10.24 15.91 -17.91
C GLU A 7 -10.96 14.66 -17.35
N THR A 8 -11.07 13.59 -18.16
CA THR A 8 -11.76 12.35 -17.75
C THR A 8 -10.95 11.44 -16.82
N GLU A 9 -9.62 11.41 -16.98
CA GLU A 9 -8.72 10.66 -16.09
C GLU A 9 -8.60 11.38 -14.74
N ILE A 10 -8.46 12.71 -14.77
CA ILE A 10 -8.50 13.58 -13.59
C ILE A 10 -9.80 13.35 -12.80
N GLY A 11 -10.95 13.36 -13.47
CA GLY A 11 -12.22 13.12 -12.79
C GLY A 11 -12.33 11.72 -12.14
N THR A 12 -11.70 10.70 -12.73
CA THR A 12 -11.65 9.35 -12.14
C THR A 12 -10.82 9.35 -10.87
N GLN A 13 -9.65 10.00 -10.90
CA GLN A 13 -8.75 10.13 -9.76
C GLN A 13 -9.39 10.94 -8.62
N GLU A 14 -9.99 12.09 -8.91
CA GLU A 14 -10.69 12.91 -7.91
C GLU A 14 -11.80 12.12 -7.18
N ARG A 15 -12.57 11.30 -7.91
CA ARG A 15 -13.59 10.42 -7.33
C ARG A 15 -12.97 9.35 -6.42
N VAL A 16 -11.88 8.71 -6.86
CA VAL A 16 -11.16 7.71 -6.06
C VAL A 16 -10.61 8.34 -4.78
N VAL A 17 -9.90 9.46 -4.89
CA VAL A 17 -9.31 10.18 -3.74
C VAL A 17 -10.40 10.64 -2.75
N THR A 18 -11.51 11.17 -3.25
CA THR A 18 -12.66 11.54 -2.42
C THR A 18 -13.26 10.32 -1.71
N PHE A 19 -13.39 9.19 -2.42
CA PHE A 19 -13.95 7.96 -1.86
C PHE A 19 -13.07 7.39 -0.74
N PHE A 20 -11.75 7.36 -0.92
CA PHE A 20 -10.81 6.95 0.13
C PHE A 20 -10.96 7.79 1.40
N GLN A 21 -11.12 9.11 1.25
CA GLN A 21 -11.29 10.02 2.39
C GLN A 21 -12.65 9.87 3.07
N LYS A 22 -13.73 9.99 2.30
CA LYS A 22 -15.08 10.13 2.84
C LYS A 22 -15.72 8.79 3.22
N VAL A 23 -15.33 7.70 2.55
CA VAL A 23 -15.95 6.38 2.72
C VAL A 23 -15.01 5.42 3.42
N LEU A 24 -13.74 5.35 3.03
CA LEU A 24 -12.78 4.41 3.63
C LEU A 24 -12.04 4.97 4.84
N GLY A 25 -12.18 6.28 5.12
CA GLY A 25 -11.58 6.94 6.28
C GLY A 25 -10.06 7.03 6.24
N TYR A 26 -9.47 7.18 5.04
CA TYR A 26 -8.04 7.42 4.86
C TYR A 26 -7.74 8.92 4.97
N SER A 27 -6.64 9.26 5.61
CA SER A 27 -6.11 10.63 5.63
C SER A 27 -5.61 11.01 4.24
N TYR A 28 -5.93 12.22 3.78
CA TYR A 28 -5.35 12.76 2.55
C TYR A 28 -4.02 13.46 2.87
N LEU A 29 -2.94 12.91 2.34
CA LEU A 29 -1.57 13.39 2.57
C LEU A 29 -1.16 14.48 1.58
N GLY A 30 -1.99 14.75 0.56
CA GLY A 30 -1.79 15.80 -0.41
C GLY A 30 -1.48 15.31 -1.83
N ASN A 31 -1.38 16.29 -2.74
CA ASN A 31 -0.91 16.11 -4.10
C ASN A 31 0.59 16.37 -4.17
N TRP A 32 1.36 15.35 -4.54
CA TRP A 32 2.82 15.36 -4.42
C TRP A 32 3.54 15.52 -5.76
N HIS A 33 2.88 16.09 -6.77
CA HIS A 33 3.49 16.29 -8.09
C HIS A 33 4.70 17.24 -8.07
N ALA A 34 4.67 18.24 -7.19
CA ALA A 34 5.71 19.27 -7.05
C ALA A 34 6.53 19.12 -5.76
N ARG A 35 6.18 18.17 -4.90
CA ARG A 35 6.89 17.92 -3.64
C ARG A 35 8.29 17.39 -3.93
N GLN A 36 9.28 17.92 -3.21
CA GLN A 36 10.65 17.40 -3.27
C GLN A 36 10.79 16.17 -2.38
N ASP A 37 11.61 15.22 -2.82
CA ASP A 37 12.05 14.06 -2.02
C ASP A 37 10.94 13.14 -1.52
N ASN A 38 9.91 12.93 -2.34
CA ASN A 38 8.90 11.88 -2.11
C ASN A 38 9.59 10.53 -1.89
N SER A 39 9.14 9.79 -0.87
CA SER A 39 9.79 8.58 -0.40
C SER A 39 8.78 7.45 -0.20
N ASN A 40 9.27 6.22 -0.25
CA ASN A 40 8.48 5.05 0.11
C ASN A 40 8.36 4.86 1.64
N VAL A 41 9.13 5.64 2.40
CA VAL A 41 9.02 5.79 3.86
C VAL A 41 9.03 7.27 4.20
N GLU A 42 7.88 7.77 4.66
CA GLU A 42 7.70 9.11 5.19
C GLU A 42 8.10 9.11 6.66
N LYS A 43 9.39 9.40 6.91
CA LYS A 43 10.03 9.25 8.23
C LYS A 43 9.31 10.00 9.34
N ASP A 44 8.79 11.20 9.06
CA ASP A 44 8.07 12.02 10.05
C ASP A 44 6.75 11.37 10.46
N LEU A 45 5.98 10.83 9.50
CA LEU A 45 4.72 10.14 9.79
C LEU A 45 4.97 8.85 10.59
N LEU A 46 5.98 8.06 10.20
CA LEU A 46 6.34 6.84 10.90
C LEU A 46 6.87 7.12 12.31
N THR A 47 7.68 8.17 12.48
CA THR A 47 8.19 8.60 13.78
C THR A 47 7.06 9.03 14.69
N ASN A 48 6.16 9.90 14.22
CA ASN A 48 5.01 10.37 15.01
C ASN A 48 4.12 9.21 15.48
N TRP A 49 3.83 8.26 14.59
CA TRP A 49 3.03 7.09 14.94
C TRP A 49 3.75 6.21 15.98
N LEU A 50 5.05 5.95 15.82
CA LEU A 50 5.83 5.14 16.77
C LEU A 50 5.97 5.80 18.14
N SER A 51 6.23 7.10 18.19
CA SER A 51 6.28 7.86 19.44
C SER A 51 4.91 7.84 20.14
N GLY A 52 3.81 7.96 19.38
CA GLY A 52 2.45 7.81 19.90
C GLY A 52 2.15 6.42 20.47
N ASN A 53 2.88 5.40 20.01
CA ASN A 53 2.82 4.02 20.51
C ASN A 53 3.88 3.71 21.60
N GLY A 54 4.55 4.75 22.13
CA GLY A 54 5.41 4.63 23.31
C GLY A 54 6.85 4.20 23.04
N TYR A 55 7.30 4.19 21.78
CA TYR A 55 8.72 3.99 21.45
C TYR A 55 9.50 5.30 21.63
N ASP A 56 10.69 5.22 22.25
CA ASP A 56 11.59 6.36 22.40
C ASP A 56 12.38 6.69 21.12
N ASP A 57 12.91 7.91 21.04
CA ASP A 57 13.59 8.43 19.85
C ASP A 57 14.84 7.62 19.45
N GLU A 58 15.56 7.03 20.42
CA GLU A 58 16.75 6.23 20.14
C GLU A 58 16.36 4.90 19.48
N ILE A 59 15.33 4.25 20.01
CA ILE A 59 14.73 3.04 19.44
C ILE A 59 14.18 3.31 18.04
N ILE A 60 13.46 4.42 17.85
CA ILE A 60 12.92 4.82 16.54
C ILE A 60 14.06 5.05 15.54
N THR A 61 15.13 5.75 15.94
CA THR A 61 16.28 6.00 15.07
C THR A 61 16.92 4.68 14.59
N LYS A 62 17.10 3.72 15.50
CA LYS A 62 17.66 2.40 15.16
C LYS A 62 16.71 1.57 14.28
N MET A 63 15.41 1.66 14.53
CA MET A 63 14.40 1.04 13.70
C MET A 63 14.46 1.60 12.27
N LEU A 64 14.44 2.94 12.12
CA LEU A 64 14.51 3.60 10.82
C LEU A 64 15.76 3.19 10.04
N TYR A 65 16.90 3.05 10.72
CA TYR A 65 18.13 2.54 10.11
C TYR A 65 17.98 1.09 9.59
N GLU A 66 17.42 0.18 10.39
CA GLU A 66 17.21 -1.21 9.95
C GLU A 66 16.15 -1.32 8.83
N LEU A 67 15.13 -0.46 8.83
CA LEU A 67 14.14 -0.38 7.74
C LEU A 67 14.75 0.18 6.45
N GLU A 68 15.61 1.19 6.55
CA GLU A 68 16.35 1.75 5.41
C GLU A 68 17.30 0.70 4.81
N LYS A 69 17.99 -0.06 5.65
CA LYS A 69 18.84 -1.18 5.24
C LYS A 69 18.03 -2.33 4.61
N ALA A 70 16.83 -2.62 5.13
CA ALA A 70 15.94 -3.63 4.56
C ALA A 70 15.42 -3.22 3.17
N SER A 71 15.07 -1.96 2.99
CA SER A 71 14.57 -1.41 1.72
C SER A 71 15.66 -1.07 0.70
N ALA A 72 16.94 -1.04 1.09
CA ALA A 72 18.05 -0.79 0.17
C ALA A 72 18.19 -1.89 -0.90
N LEU A 73 18.42 -1.45 -2.14
CA LEU A 73 18.74 -2.29 -3.29
C LEU A 73 20.26 -2.32 -3.52
N GLY A 74 20.74 -3.37 -4.15
CA GLY A 74 22.13 -3.48 -4.58
C GLY A 74 22.35 -4.70 -5.48
N SER A 75 23.57 -4.86 -6.01
CA SER A 75 23.88 -5.94 -6.95
C SER A 75 23.56 -7.35 -6.42
N ASN A 76 23.66 -7.55 -5.10
CA ASN A 76 23.33 -8.82 -4.44
C ASN A 76 21.94 -8.84 -3.78
N LYS A 77 21.16 -7.78 -3.93
CA LYS A 77 19.85 -7.59 -3.29
C LYS A 77 18.87 -6.99 -4.30
N PRO A 78 18.28 -7.84 -5.18
CA PRO A 78 17.28 -7.38 -6.14
C PRO A 78 16.00 -6.93 -5.45
N LEU A 79 15.13 -6.22 -6.18
CA LEU A 79 13.89 -5.67 -5.64
C LEU A 79 13.08 -6.66 -4.80
N VAL A 80 12.88 -7.90 -5.28
CA VAL A 80 12.07 -8.90 -4.56
C VAL A 80 12.71 -9.30 -3.23
N ALA A 81 14.05 -9.31 -3.13
CA ALA A 81 14.75 -9.60 -1.89
C ALA A 81 14.66 -8.43 -0.90
N ALA A 82 14.78 -7.18 -1.37
CA ALA A 82 14.54 -5.99 -0.54
C ALA A 82 13.09 -5.93 -0.05
N ASN A 83 12.14 -6.19 -0.94
CA ASN A 83 10.72 -6.23 -0.62
C ASN A 83 10.36 -7.34 0.37
N ARG A 84 11.01 -8.50 0.28
CA ARG A 84 10.88 -9.56 1.30
C ARG A 84 11.38 -9.09 2.66
N ALA A 85 12.57 -8.49 2.71
CA ALA A 85 13.14 -8.02 3.98
C ALA A 85 12.22 -6.99 4.65
N VAL A 86 11.62 -6.08 3.87
CA VAL A 86 10.62 -5.14 4.39
C VAL A 86 9.34 -5.87 4.81
N TYR A 87 8.83 -6.81 4.00
CA TYR A 87 7.65 -7.62 4.36
C TYR A 87 7.83 -8.34 5.70
N GLU A 88 8.99 -8.96 5.93
CA GLU A 88 9.32 -9.64 7.18
C GLU A 88 9.34 -8.65 8.36
N GLN A 89 9.88 -7.45 8.17
CA GLN A 89 9.84 -6.39 9.20
C GLN A 89 8.43 -5.87 9.47
N LEU A 90 7.57 -5.75 8.45
CA LEU A 90 6.17 -5.38 8.63
C LEU A 90 5.43 -6.45 9.44
N HIS A 91 5.67 -7.73 9.13
CA HIS A 91 4.95 -8.86 9.74
C HIS A 91 5.44 -9.19 11.16
N TYR A 92 6.76 -9.24 11.37
CA TYR A 92 7.36 -9.67 12.64
C TYR A 92 7.89 -8.53 13.50
N GLY A 93 7.91 -7.31 12.97
CA GLY A 93 8.55 -6.17 13.60
C GLY A 93 10.07 -6.11 13.37
N VAL A 94 10.67 -5.00 13.78
CA VAL A 94 12.10 -4.72 13.67
C VAL A 94 12.75 -4.97 15.02
N ASN A 95 13.68 -5.91 15.07
CA ASN A 95 14.46 -6.18 16.29
C ASN A 95 15.61 -5.19 16.41
N VAL A 96 15.53 -4.29 17.37
CA VAL A 96 16.57 -3.30 17.69
C VAL A 96 17.18 -3.56 19.05
N GLN A 97 18.41 -3.10 19.25
CA GLN A 97 19.08 -3.17 20.54
C GLN A 97 19.30 -1.74 21.07
N PRO A 98 18.70 -1.34 22.21
CA PRO A 98 18.82 0.00 22.74
C PRO A 98 20.27 0.33 23.11
N ASN A 99 20.99 -0.53 23.81
CA ASN A 99 22.44 -0.36 24.02
C ASN A 99 23.18 -1.69 24.00
N THR A 100 24.50 -1.64 23.82
CA THR A 100 25.34 -2.83 23.94
C THR A 100 25.16 -3.47 25.32
N GLY A 101 24.71 -4.73 25.35
CA GLY A 101 24.44 -5.48 26.59
C GLY A 101 22.99 -5.43 27.05
N GLU A 102 22.13 -4.61 26.44
CA GLU A 102 20.69 -4.58 26.74
C GLU A 102 19.90 -5.60 25.89
N HIS A 103 18.72 -5.98 26.40
CA HIS A 103 17.80 -6.86 25.70
C HIS A 103 17.28 -6.21 24.40
N ARG A 104 17.07 -7.04 23.37
CA ARG A 104 16.46 -6.58 22.13
C ARG A 104 14.99 -6.23 22.34
N ILE A 105 14.56 -5.18 21.69
CA ILE A 105 13.16 -4.74 21.63
C ILE A 105 12.68 -4.97 20.19
N THR A 106 11.47 -5.53 20.06
CA THR A 106 10.80 -5.67 18.76
C THR A 106 9.86 -4.49 18.56
N VAL A 107 10.16 -3.65 17.57
CA VAL A 107 9.33 -2.50 17.19
C VAL A 107 8.33 -2.97 16.12
N LYS A 108 7.03 -2.94 16.44
CA LYS A 108 5.98 -3.25 15.45
C LYS A 108 5.80 -2.06 14.51
N LEU A 109 5.73 -2.31 13.20
CA LEU A 109 5.50 -1.26 12.19
C LEU A 109 4.02 -1.11 11.81
N ILE A 110 3.21 -2.12 12.13
CA ILE A 110 1.76 -2.20 11.88
C ILE A 110 1.14 -2.87 13.11
N ASP A 111 0.01 -2.33 13.59
CA ASP A 111 -0.82 -2.96 14.61
C ASP A 111 -1.83 -3.93 13.97
N TRP A 112 -1.35 -5.14 13.69
CA TRP A 112 -2.17 -6.21 13.12
C TRP A 112 -3.37 -6.63 13.99
N GLU A 113 -3.32 -6.36 15.30
CA GLU A 113 -4.36 -6.76 16.25
C GLU A 113 -5.47 -5.71 16.33
N HIS A 114 -5.13 -4.42 16.19
CA HIS A 114 -6.07 -3.31 16.24
C HIS A 114 -5.95 -2.42 14.99
N PRO A 115 -6.59 -2.81 13.87
CA PRO A 115 -6.48 -2.11 12.59
C PRO A 115 -6.85 -0.62 12.59
N PHE A 116 -7.50 -0.10 13.65
CA PHE A 116 -7.86 1.31 13.74
C PHE A 116 -6.83 2.15 14.50
N ASN A 117 -5.80 1.52 15.07
CA ASN A 117 -4.65 2.20 15.68
C ASN A 117 -3.62 2.64 14.62
N ASP A 118 -3.63 2.02 13.44
CA ASP A 118 -2.76 2.40 12.33
C ASP A 118 -3.28 3.65 11.59
N ASP A 119 -2.34 4.49 11.15
CA ASP A 119 -2.58 5.66 10.32
C ASP A 119 -2.60 5.28 8.84
N PHE A 120 -3.81 5.19 8.27
CA PHE A 120 -4.01 4.96 6.84
C PHE A 120 -4.06 6.28 6.09
N GLY A 121 -3.18 6.44 5.10
CA GLY A 121 -3.10 7.65 4.27
C GLY A 121 -3.09 7.36 2.78
N ILE A 122 -3.53 8.33 1.98
CA ILE A 122 -3.32 8.36 0.53
C ILE A 122 -2.63 9.65 0.11
N ALA A 123 -1.67 9.54 -0.81
CA ALA A 123 -1.12 10.66 -1.56
C ALA A 123 -1.41 10.46 -3.04
N GLU A 124 -1.63 11.55 -3.77
CA GLU A 124 -1.82 11.50 -5.22
C GLU A 124 -0.63 12.13 -5.96
N GLU A 125 -0.47 11.75 -7.23
CA GLU A 125 0.54 12.33 -8.14
C GLU A 125 1.98 12.26 -7.59
N VAL A 126 2.37 11.13 -6.97
CA VAL A 126 3.63 11.01 -6.23
C VAL A 126 4.83 10.99 -7.18
N THR A 127 5.46 12.14 -7.40
CA THR A 127 6.57 12.24 -8.36
C THR A 127 7.87 11.73 -7.76
N LEU A 128 8.45 10.70 -8.39
CA LEU A 128 9.61 9.96 -7.90
C LEU A 128 10.73 10.04 -8.92
N LYS A 129 11.91 10.42 -8.44
CA LYS A 129 13.12 10.53 -9.27
C LYS A 129 13.80 9.16 -9.37
N GLY A 130 14.07 8.76 -10.60
CA GLY A 130 14.97 7.67 -10.98
C GLY A 130 15.92 8.16 -12.07
N GLU A 131 16.51 7.26 -12.86
CA GLU A 131 17.10 7.69 -14.14
C GLU A 131 15.99 8.31 -15.01
N TYR A 132 14.83 7.67 -15.06
CA TYR A 132 13.60 8.22 -15.61
C TYR A 132 12.56 8.47 -14.51
N THR A 133 12.09 9.71 -14.42
CA THR A 133 11.06 10.12 -13.46
C THR A 133 9.73 9.44 -13.76
N LYS A 134 9.05 9.00 -12.71
CA LYS A 134 7.69 8.44 -12.77
C LYS A 134 6.80 9.06 -11.71
N ARG A 135 5.50 8.92 -11.94
CA ARG A 135 4.46 9.49 -11.09
C ARG A 135 3.29 8.51 -11.00
N PRO A 136 3.21 7.70 -9.95
CA PRO A 136 2.03 6.92 -9.68
C PRO A 136 0.85 7.82 -9.30
N ASP A 137 -0.34 7.49 -9.78
CA ASP A 137 -1.54 8.31 -9.62
C ASP A 137 -1.97 8.37 -8.15
N VAL A 138 -2.05 7.23 -7.47
CA VAL A 138 -2.39 7.14 -6.04
C VAL A 138 -1.45 6.16 -5.32
N VAL A 139 -0.89 6.58 -4.19
CA VAL A 139 -0.09 5.74 -3.29
C VAL A 139 -0.77 5.64 -1.93
N LEU A 140 -0.89 4.42 -1.43
CA LEU A 140 -1.43 4.12 -0.10
C LEU A 140 -0.27 3.98 0.89
N TYR A 141 -0.40 4.65 2.03
CA TYR A 141 0.52 4.60 3.16
C TYR A 141 -0.17 4.00 4.39
N ILE A 142 0.57 3.19 5.16
CA ILE A 142 0.21 2.79 6.52
C ILE A 142 1.35 3.22 7.43
N ASN A 143 1.05 4.04 8.44
CA ASN A 143 2.03 4.58 9.40
C ASN A 143 3.24 5.24 8.70
N GLY A 144 3.01 5.91 7.56
CA GLY A 144 4.08 6.53 6.77
C GLY A 144 4.86 5.58 5.85
N ILE A 145 4.56 4.29 5.79
CA ILE A 145 5.19 3.33 4.87
C ILE A 145 4.31 3.14 3.64
N ALA A 146 4.85 3.34 2.44
CA ALA A 146 4.13 3.08 1.18
C ALA A 146 3.89 1.58 1.03
N ILE A 147 2.63 1.15 1.13
CA ILE A 147 2.21 -0.26 1.03
C ILE A 147 1.55 -0.59 -0.29
N GLY A 148 1.05 0.41 -1.02
CA GLY A 148 0.18 0.21 -2.16
C GLY A 148 0.37 1.26 -3.24
N VAL A 149 0.35 0.82 -4.50
CA VAL A 149 0.35 1.72 -5.67
C VAL A 149 -0.87 1.41 -6.52
N LEU A 150 -1.63 2.44 -6.90
CA LEU A 150 -2.80 2.36 -7.75
C LEU A 150 -2.59 3.26 -8.98
N GLU A 151 -2.54 2.64 -10.16
CA GLU A 151 -2.54 3.33 -11.45
C GLU A 151 -3.98 3.37 -11.99
N LEU A 152 -4.47 4.56 -12.28
CA LEU A 152 -5.80 4.79 -12.80
C LEU A 152 -5.74 5.00 -14.31
N LYS A 153 -6.85 4.68 -14.96
CA LYS A 153 -7.08 4.99 -16.37
C LYS A 153 -8.50 5.50 -16.53
N ARG A 154 -8.70 6.34 -17.54
CA ARG A 154 -10.05 6.69 -17.98
C ARG A 154 -10.81 5.46 -18.49
N SER A 155 -12.13 5.52 -18.45
CA SER A 155 -13.05 4.43 -18.80
C SER A 155 -12.89 3.84 -20.21
N THR A 156 -12.30 4.59 -21.15
CA THR A 156 -12.08 4.15 -22.54
C THR A 156 -10.71 3.53 -22.77
N VAL A 157 -9.82 3.53 -21.78
CA VAL A 157 -8.46 2.98 -21.87
C VAL A 157 -8.40 1.67 -21.09
N SER A 158 -7.75 0.66 -21.65
CA SER A 158 -7.65 -0.64 -21.01
C SER A 158 -6.85 -0.56 -19.70
N VAL A 159 -7.34 -1.21 -18.63
CA VAL A 159 -6.60 -1.39 -17.37
C VAL A 159 -5.22 -2.04 -17.60
N SER A 160 -5.07 -2.85 -18.66
CA SER A 160 -3.76 -3.38 -19.08
C SER A 160 -2.69 -2.30 -19.29
N GLU A 161 -3.05 -1.08 -19.68
CA GLU A 161 -2.08 0.02 -19.76
C GLU A 161 -1.55 0.43 -18.39
N GLY A 162 -2.43 0.55 -17.37
CA GLY A 162 -2.01 0.79 -15.99
C GLY A 162 -1.16 -0.36 -15.41
N ILE A 163 -1.44 -1.60 -15.81
CA ILE A 163 -0.62 -2.77 -15.44
C ILE A 163 0.79 -2.65 -16.03
N ARG A 164 0.90 -2.31 -17.32
CA ARG A 164 2.20 -2.14 -17.99
C ARG A 164 2.97 -0.93 -17.45
N GLN A 165 2.27 0.13 -17.07
CA GLN A 165 2.84 1.29 -16.36
C GLN A 165 3.45 0.87 -15.02
N ASN A 166 2.70 0.13 -14.18
CA ASN A 166 3.22 -0.46 -12.94
C ASN A 166 4.49 -1.30 -13.16
N LEU A 167 4.50 -2.18 -14.17
CA LEU A 167 5.65 -3.03 -14.48
C LEU A 167 6.87 -2.21 -14.93
N THR A 168 6.63 -1.16 -15.73
CA THR A 168 7.68 -0.25 -16.19
C THR A 168 8.30 0.52 -15.03
N ASN A 169 7.47 1.05 -14.12
CA ASN A 169 7.91 1.81 -12.95
C ASN A 169 8.87 1.00 -12.06
N GLN A 170 8.75 -0.34 -12.06
CA GLN A 170 9.55 -1.24 -11.26
C GLN A 170 10.90 -1.63 -11.89
N ARG A 171 11.26 -1.12 -13.07
CA ARG A 171 12.58 -1.41 -13.65
C ARG A 171 13.65 -0.49 -13.07
N GLU A 172 14.89 -0.93 -13.10
CA GLU A 172 16.07 -0.26 -12.53
C GLU A 172 16.25 1.17 -13.06
N ASP A 173 15.97 1.40 -14.34
CA ASP A 173 16.03 2.70 -15.01
C ASP A 173 14.89 3.65 -14.60
N PHE A 174 13.89 3.18 -13.86
CA PHE A 174 12.78 4.01 -13.36
C PHE A 174 12.85 4.14 -11.84
N ILE A 175 11.78 3.80 -11.13
CA ILE A 175 11.61 4.08 -9.70
C ILE A 175 11.63 2.78 -8.89
N GLU A 176 12.47 1.81 -9.29
CA GLU A 176 12.51 0.46 -8.70
C GLU A 176 12.62 0.49 -7.17
N ARG A 177 13.50 1.35 -6.63
CA ARG A 177 13.71 1.48 -5.18
C ARG A 177 12.42 1.80 -4.41
N PHE A 178 11.49 2.55 -5.00
CA PHE A 178 10.23 2.89 -4.36
C PHE A 178 9.37 1.66 -4.04
N PHE A 179 9.47 0.61 -4.88
CA PHE A 179 8.71 -0.62 -4.71
C PHE A 179 9.31 -1.56 -3.65
N ALA A 180 10.38 -1.16 -2.96
CA ALA A 180 10.96 -1.96 -1.88
C ALA A 180 10.01 -2.10 -0.69
N THR A 181 9.08 -1.18 -0.45
CA THR A 181 8.06 -1.30 0.61
C THR A 181 6.69 -1.68 0.08
N VAL A 182 6.43 -1.47 -1.22
CA VAL A 182 5.11 -1.68 -1.83
C VAL A 182 4.73 -3.16 -1.79
N GLN A 183 3.67 -3.47 -1.07
CA GLN A 183 3.18 -4.83 -0.92
C GLN A 183 2.11 -5.20 -1.96
N LEU A 184 1.32 -4.21 -2.38
CA LEU A 184 0.19 -4.34 -3.29
C LEU A 184 0.33 -3.39 -4.48
N VAL A 185 0.22 -3.90 -5.71
CA VAL A 185 0.12 -3.06 -6.92
C VAL A 185 -1.24 -3.24 -7.56
N MET A 186 -1.82 -2.15 -8.03
CA MET A 186 -3.18 -2.09 -8.54
C MET A 186 -3.24 -1.24 -9.81
N ALA A 187 -4.17 -1.59 -10.68
CA ALA A 187 -4.53 -0.80 -11.84
C ALA A 187 -6.06 -0.84 -12.02
N GLY A 188 -6.70 0.28 -12.35
CA GLY A 188 -8.16 0.29 -12.46
C GLY A 188 -8.76 1.43 -13.29
N ASN A 189 -10.00 1.19 -13.73
CA ASN A 189 -10.88 2.18 -14.36
C ASN A 189 -12.34 1.82 -14.04
N GLU A 190 -13.27 2.73 -14.33
CA GLU A 190 -14.67 2.55 -13.94
C GLU A 190 -15.41 1.47 -14.74
N THR A 191 -14.92 1.10 -15.92
CA THR A 191 -15.59 0.14 -16.83
C THR A 191 -15.14 -1.30 -16.62
N GLN A 192 -13.86 -1.53 -16.34
CA GLN A 192 -13.26 -2.86 -16.18
C GLN A 192 -12.95 -3.21 -14.71
N GLY A 193 -13.13 -2.24 -13.81
CA GLY A 193 -12.91 -2.37 -12.37
C GLY A 193 -11.42 -2.33 -12.03
N LEU A 194 -11.07 -3.10 -11.01
CA LEU A 194 -9.74 -3.21 -10.43
C LEU A 194 -9.05 -4.50 -10.90
N ARG A 195 -7.76 -4.36 -11.17
CA ARG A 195 -6.81 -5.47 -11.24
C ARG A 195 -5.75 -5.24 -10.17
N TYR A 196 -5.28 -6.32 -9.58
CA TYR A 196 -4.29 -6.25 -8.51
C TYR A 196 -3.28 -7.39 -8.62
N SER A 197 -2.10 -7.15 -8.06
CA SER A 197 -1.04 -8.15 -7.93
C SER A 197 0.03 -7.72 -6.91
N THR A 198 1.14 -8.43 -6.89
CA THR A 198 2.36 -8.06 -6.19
C THR A 198 3.42 -7.52 -7.15
N ILE A 199 4.51 -6.97 -6.60
CA ILE A 199 5.65 -6.52 -7.40
C ILE A 199 6.20 -7.63 -8.32
N LYS A 200 6.74 -7.22 -9.46
CA LYS A 200 7.31 -8.04 -10.54
C LYS A 200 6.38 -9.11 -11.11
N THR A 201 5.09 -9.13 -10.76
CA THR A 201 4.16 -10.12 -11.32
C THR A 201 3.83 -9.79 -12.79
N PRO A 202 4.10 -10.70 -13.75
CA PRO A 202 3.78 -10.49 -15.16
C PRO A 202 2.29 -10.24 -15.39
N GLU A 203 1.95 -9.39 -16.37
CA GLU A 203 0.57 -8.96 -16.67
C GLU A 203 -0.45 -10.12 -16.72
N LYS A 204 -0.10 -11.25 -17.35
CA LYS A 204 -0.99 -12.42 -17.46
C LYS A 204 -1.40 -13.06 -16.13
N TYR A 205 -0.70 -12.76 -15.04
CA TYR A 205 -0.98 -13.28 -13.70
C TYR A 205 -1.65 -12.24 -12.77
N TRP A 206 -1.98 -11.05 -13.30
CA TRP A 206 -2.77 -10.08 -12.55
C TRP A 206 -4.20 -10.58 -12.36
N LEU A 207 -4.71 -10.41 -11.15
CA LEU A 207 -6.02 -10.91 -10.76
C LEU A 207 -7.06 -9.80 -10.89
N ARG A 208 -8.29 -10.19 -11.25
CA ARG A 208 -9.46 -9.32 -11.12
C ARG A 208 -10.08 -9.51 -9.76
N TRP A 209 -10.32 -8.41 -9.05
CA TRP A 209 -11.11 -8.45 -7.84
C TRP A 209 -12.59 -8.64 -8.19
N LYS A 210 -13.28 -9.55 -7.52
CA LYS A 210 -14.71 -9.81 -7.73
C LYS A 210 -15.35 -10.26 -6.43
N GLU A 211 -16.26 -9.45 -5.92
CA GLU A 211 -17.10 -9.77 -4.77
C GLU A 211 -18.44 -9.04 -4.93
N THR A 212 -19.51 -9.63 -4.39
CA THR A 212 -20.88 -9.10 -4.52
C THR A 212 -21.10 -7.89 -3.64
N ASP A 213 -20.60 -7.95 -2.41
CA ASP A 213 -20.91 -7.00 -1.35
C ASP A 213 -19.98 -5.79 -1.45
N ALA A 214 -20.54 -4.60 -1.62
CA ALA A 214 -19.76 -3.37 -1.73
C ALA A 214 -20.37 -2.29 -0.85
N HIS A 215 -19.56 -1.29 -0.49
CA HIS A 215 -20.06 -0.15 0.28
C HIS A 215 -21.19 0.57 -0.50
N PRO A 216 -22.33 0.93 0.13
CA PRO A 216 -23.44 1.59 -0.55
C PRO A 216 -23.04 2.84 -1.34
N ASP A 217 -22.15 3.66 -0.78
CA ASP A 217 -21.65 4.90 -1.41
C ASP A 217 -20.86 4.67 -2.71
N ALA A 218 -20.43 3.43 -2.99
CA ALA A 218 -19.81 3.11 -4.29
C ALA A 218 -20.85 3.03 -5.42
N GLY A 219 -22.13 2.85 -5.09
CA GLY A 219 -23.23 2.73 -6.04
C GLY A 219 -22.95 1.70 -7.14
N ASN A 220 -23.08 2.16 -8.39
CA ASN A 220 -22.83 1.35 -9.60
C ASN A 220 -21.40 1.53 -10.15
N ASN A 221 -20.53 2.31 -9.50
CA ASN A 221 -19.17 2.49 -9.95
C ASN A 221 -18.34 1.25 -9.61
N LEU A 222 -18.02 0.44 -10.62
CA LEU A 222 -17.34 -0.84 -10.42
C LEU A 222 -15.97 -0.69 -9.73
N LEU A 223 -15.20 0.35 -10.08
CA LEU A 223 -13.90 0.62 -9.47
C LEU A 223 -14.05 0.93 -7.99
N LEU A 224 -14.95 1.84 -7.61
CA LEU A 224 -15.16 2.21 -6.21
C LEU A 224 -15.68 1.03 -5.38
N ARG A 225 -16.53 0.18 -5.98
CA ARG A 225 -17.02 -1.04 -5.31
C ARG A 225 -15.86 -1.97 -4.99
N GLU A 226 -15.01 -2.27 -5.97
CA GLU A 226 -13.88 -3.19 -5.79
C GLU A 226 -12.80 -2.58 -4.86
N LEU A 227 -12.55 -1.26 -4.92
CA LEU A 227 -11.71 -0.55 -3.96
C LEU A 227 -12.27 -0.61 -2.54
N SER A 228 -13.59 -0.45 -2.35
CA SER A 228 -14.21 -0.55 -1.03
C SER A 228 -14.05 -1.93 -0.38
N GLN A 229 -13.85 -2.95 -1.21
CA GLN A 229 -13.69 -4.33 -0.76
C GLN A 229 -12.25 -4.64 -0.39
N ILE A 230 -11.26 -4.28 -1.22
CA ILE A 230 -9.84 -4.61 -0.97
C ILE A 230 -9.13 -3.57 -0.10
N CYS A 231 -9.51 -2.29 -0.20
CA CYS A 231 -8.88 -1.19 0.53
C CYS A 231 -9.64 -0.79 1.80
N ASN A 232 -10.67 -1.53 2.22
CA ASN A 232 -11.18 -1.42 3.58
C ASN A 232 -10.03 -1.76 4.57
N LYS A 233 -9.83 -0.95 5.62
CA LYS A 233 -8.66 -1.06 6.52
C LYS A 233 -8.41 -2.47 7.04
N ILE A 234 -9.45 -3.11 7.61
CA ILE A 234 -9.36 -4.47 8.16
C ILE A 234 -9.01 -5.47 7.06
N ARG A 235 -9.70 -5.39 5.92
CA ARG A 235 -9.48 -6.30 4.80
C ARG A 235 -8.11 -6.10 4.15
N LEU A 236 -7.63 -4.87 4.07
CA LEU A 236 -6.30 -4.56 3.54
C LEU A 236 -5.24 -5.19 4.43
N LEU A 237 -5.32 -5.03 5.76
CA LEU A 237 -4.37 -5.66 6.67
C LEU A 237 -4.42 -7.18 6.61
N ASP A 238 -5.61 -7.80 6.62
CA ASP A 238 -5.78 -9.24 6.44
C ASP A 238 -5.12 -9.71 5.13
N PHE A 239 -5.34 -8.95 4.06
CA PHE A 239 -4.76 -9.24 2.75
C PHE A 239 -3.23 -9.17 2.75
N LEU A 240 -2.66 -8.13 3.35
CA LEU A 240 -1.22 -7.94 3.47
C LEU A 240 -0.57 -9.01 4.37
N HIS A 241 -1.25 -9.45 5.42
CA HIS A 241 -0.73 -10.40 6.40
C HIS A 241 -0.85 -11.87 5.95
N ASN A 242 -1.97 -12.26 5.35
CA ASN A 242 -2.34 -13.66 5.16
C ASN A 242 -2.32 -14.14 3.70
N PHE A 243 -2.25 -13.24 2.72
CA PHE A 243 -2.41 -13.58 1.30
C PHE A 243 -1.16 -13.33 0.45
N ILE A 244 -0.04 -12.94 1.05
CA ILE A 244 1.24 -12.75 0.37
C ILE A 244 2.19 -13.89 0.74
N VAL A 245 2.79 -14.51 -0.28
CA VAL A 245 3.76 -15.60 -0.11
C VAL A 245 4.97 -15.33 -0.97
N PHE A 246 6.14 -15.68 -0.46
CA PHE A 246 7.39 -15.65 -1.19
C PHE A 246 7.86 -17.08 -1.51
N ASP A 247 8.05 -17.36 -2.80
CA ASP A 247 8.55 -18.64 -3.30
C ASP A 247 9.84 -18.40 -4.09
N GLY A 248 10.99 -18.71 -3.49
CA GLY A 248 12.31 -18.47 -4.09
C GLY A 248 12.58 -16.98 -4.30
N SER A 249 12.55 -16.49 -5.53
CA SER A 249 12.69 -15.07 -5.90
C SER A 249 11.38 -14.46 -6.44
N ILE A 250 10.27 -15.17 -6.28
CA ILE A 250 8.96 -14.76 -6.78
C ILE A 250 8.08 -14.39 -5.59
N LYS A 251 7.52 -13.19 -5.63
CA LYS A 251 6.43 -12.79 -4.75
C LYS A 251 5.10 -13.17 -5.40
N LYS A 252 4.25 -13.84 -4.63
CA LYS A 252 2.95 -14.36 -5.07
C LYS A 252 1.86 -13.81 -4.17
N ILE A 253 0.67 -13.74 -4.75
CA ILE A 253 -0.53 -13.31 -4.06
C ILE A 253 -1.60 -14.38 -4.21
N CYS A 254 -2.18 -14.79 -3.09
CA CYS A 254 -3.25 -15.77 -3.08
C CYS A 254 -4.52 -15.14 -3.66
N ARG A 255 -5.19 -15.87 -4.55
CA ARG A 255 -6.53 -15.49 -4.98
C ARG A 255 -7.47 -15.73 -3.81
N ARG A 256 -8.17 -14.67 -3.37
CA ARG A 256 -9.24 -14.82 -2.38
C ARG A 256 -10.33 -15.72 -2.96
N SER A 257 -10.56 -16.89 -2.35
CA SER A 257 -11.76 -17.69 -2.61
C SER A 257 -12.89 -17.10 -1.77
N LEU A 258 -14.06 -16.87 -2.38
CA LEU A 258 -15.25 -16.34 -1.70
C LEU A 258 -15.78 -17.28 -0.58
N THR A 259 -15.14 -18.43 -0.36
CA THR A 259 -15.60 -19.52 0.52
C THR A 259 -14.95 -19.56 1.91
N THR A 260 -13.94 -18.73 2.21
CA THR A 260 -13.30 -18.73 3.54
C THR A 260 -13.75 -17.52 4.36
N LEU A 261 -14.92 -17.64 4.99
CA LEU A 261 -15.31 -16.88 6.17
C LEU A 261 -15.97 -17.81 7.19
N THR A 262 -15.17 -18.62 7.87
CA THR A 262 -15.48 -19.11 9.22
C THR A 262 -14.19 -19.54 9.91
N THR A 263 -13.37 -18.57 10.34
CA THR A 263 -12.62 -18.60 11.63
C THR A 263 -11.66 -17.41 11.70
N PHE A 264 -12.15 -16.30 12.25
CA PHE A 264 -11.44 -15.68 13.36
C PHE A 264 -12.24 -16.03 14.62
N PRO A 265 -11.60 -16.37 15.75
CA PRO A 265 -12.32 -16.51 17.00
C PRO A 265 -13.04 -15.20 17.29
N LYS A 266 -14.32 -15.31 17.68
CA LYS A 266 -15.18 -14.21 18.08
C LYS A 266 -14.39 -13.17 18.87
N ILE A 267 -14.16 -12.00 18.27
CA ILE A 267 -13.83 -10.79 19.03
C ILE A 267 -15.04 -10.53 19.92
N VAL A 268 -14.76 -10.47 21.20
CA VAL A 268 -15.67 -10.27 22.33
C VAL A 268 -16.59 -9.08 22.05
N ASP A 269 -17.86 -9.23 22.43
CA ASP A 269 -18.91 -8.19 22.35
C ASP A 269 -18.41 -6.84 22.90
N TRP A 270 -18.27 -5.85 22.03
CA TRP A 270 -18.10 -4.47 22.44
C TRP A 270 -19.46 -3.91 22.86
N GLN A 271 -19.74 -3.94 24.15
CA GLN A 271 -20.78 -3.10 24.75
C GLN A 271 -20.41 -1.64 24.51
N GLN A 272 -21.29 -0.90 23.84
CA GLN A 272 -21.18 0.55 23.73
C GLN A 272 -21.24 1.19 25.13
N PRO A 273 -20.41 2.21 25.44
CA PRO A 273 -20.65 3.05 26.60
C PRO A 273 -21.98 3.79 26.41
N SER A 274 -22.89 3.60 27.37
CA SER A 274 -24.06 4.45 27.54
C SER A 274 -23.65 5.91 27.78
N GLN A 275 -24.53 6.81 27.32
CA GLN A 275 -24.49 8.28 27.45
C GLN A 275 -23.97 8.80 28.79
#